data_AF-A0A2D9FX69-F1
#
_entry.id   AF-A0A2D9FX69-F1
#
_cell.length_a   1.000
_cell.length_b   1.000
_cell.length_c   1.000
_cell.angle_alpha   90.00
_cell.angle_beta   90.00
_cell.angle_gamma   90.00
#
_symmetry.space_group_name_H-M   'P 1'
#
loop_
_entity.id
_entity.type
_entity.pdbx_description
1 polymer ?
#
loop_
_entity_poly.entity_id
_entity_poly.type
_entity_poly.pdbx_seq_one_letter_code
_entity_poly.pdbx_strand_id
1 'polypeptide(L)'
;MKSFFIWIFFVILGVLAGYGVSFLINLNVYLLLGGGVIIGSSLGVTWNIHREREEEFEMTDLNEEESTNQTSSPSKINQKEL
;
A
#
# COMPACT_ATOMS: atom_id res chain seq x y z
N MET A 1 10.78 -3.67 6.37
CA MET A 1 10.42 -3.50 7.80
C MET A 1 9.17 -2.64 8.03
N LYS A 2 8.94 -1.54 7.28
CA LYS A 2 7.77 -0.66 7.46
C LYS A 2 6.41 -1.40 7.40
N SER A 3 6.26 -2.31 6.45
CA SER A 3 5.08 -3.18 6.30
C SER A 3 4.71 -3.97 7.58
N PHE A 4 5.72 -4.49 8.28
CA PHE A 4 5.51 -5.25 9.53
C PHE A 4 4.92 -4.38 10.65
N PHE A 5 5.38 -3.12 10.77
CA PHE A 5 4.83 -2.18 11.76
C PHE A 5 3.41 -1.74 11.40
N ILE A 6 3.09 -1.55 10.12
CA ILE A 6 1.71 -1.31 9.68
C ILE A 6 0.83 -2.51 10.06
N TRP A 7 1.29 -3.74 9.78
CA TRP A 7 0.53 -4.93 10.11
C TRP A 7 0.27 -5.07 11.61
N ILE A 8 1.29 -4.87 12.46
CA ILE A 8 1.14 -4.95 13.92
C ILE A 8 0.13 -3.92 14.43
N PHE A 9 0.09 -2.72 13.84
CA PHE A 9 -0.84 -1.67 14.21
C PHE A 9 -2.30 -2.07 13.95
N PHE A 10 -2.57 -2.68 12.80
CA PHE A 10 -3.91 -3.21 12.48
C PHE A 10 -4.31 -4.37 13.40
N VAL A 11 -3.36 -5.23 13.80
CA VAL A 11 -3.62 -6.29 14.78
C VAL A 11 -3.99 -5.70 16.14
N ILE A 12 -3.25 -4.70 16.61
CA ILE A 12 -3.55 -4.02 17.89
C ILE A 12 -4.93 -3.35 17.85
N LEU A 13 -5.28 -2.70 16.74
CA LEU A 13 -6.62 -2.13 16.53
C LEU A 13 -7.71 -3.20 16.57
N GLY A 14 -7.49 -4.34 15.90
CA GLY A 14 -8.42 -5.47 15.93
C GLY A 14 -8.62 -6.04 17.33
N VAL A 15 -7.55 -6.17 18.12
CA VAL A 15 -7.57 -6.61 19.52
C VAL A 15 -8.36 -5.64 20.39
N LEU A 16 -8.11 -4.33 20.27
CA LEU A 16 -8.83 -3.28 21.01
C LEU A 16 -10.32 -3.30 20.68
N ALA A 17 -10.67 -3.43 19.40
CA ALA A 17 -12.06 -3.53 18.96
C ALA A 17 -12.73 -4.81 19.50
N GLY A 18 -12.06 -5.96 19.41
CA GLY A 18 -12.55 -7.22 19.95
C GLY A 18 -12.79 -7.17 21.47
N TYR A 19 -11.88 -6.56 22.21
CA TYR A 19 -12.03 -6.33 23.65
C TYR A 19 -13.20 -5.38 23.96
N GLY A 20 -13.30 -4.26 23.25
CA GLY A 20 -14.40 -3.30 23.41
C GLY A 20 -15.76 -3.95 23.16
N VAL A 21 -15.90 -4.69 22.06
CA VAL A 21 -17.12 -5.44 21.74
C VAL A 21 -17.42 -6.46 22.84
N SER A 22 -16.42 -7.21 23.31
CA SER A 22 -16.62 -8.17 24.40
C SER A 22 -17.18 -7.55 25.67
N PHE A 23 -16.74 -6.34 26.00
CA PHE A 23 -17.25 -5.59 27.14
C PHE A 23 -18.72 -5.20 26.95
N LEU A 24 -19.15 -4.83 25.75
CA LEU A 24 -20.53 -4.43 25.45
C LEU A 24 -21.52 -5.61 25.49
N ILE A 25 -21.14 -6.75 24.89
CA ILE A 25 -22.05 -7.90 24.75
C ILE A 25 -21.86 -8.97 25.84
N ASN A 26 -20.97 -8.77 26.81
CA ASN A 26 -20.67 -9.73 27.89
C ASN A 26 -20.36 -11.15 27.37
N LEU A 27 -19.78 -11.23 26.17
CA LEU A 27 -19.42 -12.49 25.55
C LEU A 27 -18.02 -12.93 26.00
N ASN A 28 -17.61 -14.14 25.64
CA ASN A 28 -16.27 -14.64 25.95
C ASN A 28 -15.19 -13.77 25.29
N VAL A 29 -14.40 -13.11 26.14
CA VAL A 29 -13.35 -12.16 25.73
C VAL A 29 -12.29 -12.79 24.83
N TYR A 30 -11.95 -14.05 25.05
CA TYR A 30 -10.93 -14.74 24.25
C TYR A 30 -11.41 -14.99 22.82
N LEU A 31 -12.71 -15.22 22.63
CA LEU A 31 -13.29 -15.51 21.33
C LEU A 31 -13.33 -14.24 20.46
N LEU A 32 -13.72 -13.12 21.06
CA LEU A 32 -13.74 -11.82 20.38
C LEU A 32 -12.35 -11.21 20.18
N LEU A 33 -11.41 -11.43 21.11
CA LEU A 33 -9.99 -11.12 20.91
C LEU A 33 -9.43 -11.89 19.73
N GLY A 34 -9.66 -13.20 19.67
CA GLY A 34 -9.24 -14.04 18.55
C GLY A 34 -9.81 -13.57 17.21
N GLY A 35 -11.13 -13.29 17.18
CA GLY A 35 -11.79 -12.72 16.00
C GLY A 35 -11.19 -11.36 15.60
N GLY A 36 -10.95 -10.50 16.58
CA GLY A 36 -10.31 -9.19 16.38
C GLY A 36 -8.91 -9.29 15.78
N VAL A 37 -8.07 -10.22 16.27
CA VAL A 37 -6.75 -10.50 15.70
C VAL A 37 -6.86 -10.95 14.25
N ILE A 38 -7.73 -11.92 13.95
CA ILE A 38 -7.90 -12.47 12.59
C ILE A 38 -8.33 -11.37 11.62
N ILE A 39 -9.35 -10.58 11.98
CA ILE A 39 -9.86 -9.48 11.15
C ILE A 39 -8.78 -8.39 10.98
N GLY A 40 -8.14 -7.98 12.08
CA GLY A 40 -7.07 -6.98 12.06
C GLY A 40 -5.88 -7.41 11.20
N SER A 41 -5.41 -8.65 11.34
CA SER A 41 -4.35 -9.21 10.50
C SER A 41 -4.74 -9.23 9.02
N SER A 42 -5.97 -9.64 8.71
CA SER A 42 -6.46 -9.72 7.33
C SER A 42 -6.50 -8.34 6.66
N LEU A 43 -6.97 -7.33 7.38
CA LEU A 43 -6.97 -5.93 6.92
C LEU A 43 -5.54 -5.40 6.74
N GLY A 44 -4.65 -5.66 7.70
CA GLY A 44 -3.26 -5.22 7.62
C GLY A 44 -2.51 -5.81 6.42
N VAL A 45 -2.72 -7.10 6.12
CA VAL A 45 -2.14 -7.75 4.93
C VAL A 45 -2.73 -7.16 3.66
N THR A 46 -4.06 -7.03 3.60
CA THR A 46 -4.76 -6.46 2.43
C THR A 46 -4.28 -5.05 2.12
N TRP A 47 -4.16 -4.20 3.15
CA TRP A 47 -3.65 -2.84 3.02
C TRP A 47 -2.20 -2.83 2.55
N ASN A 48 -1.36 -3.72 3.09
CA ASN A 48 0.04 -3.76 2.67
C ASN A 48 0.21 -4.17 1.21
N ILE A 49 -0.57 -5.15 0.72
CA ILE A 49 -0.58 -5.54 -0.70
C ILE A 49 -1.05 -4.38 -1.58
N HIS A 50 -2.09 -3.65 -1.15
CA HIS A 50 -2.60 -2.52 -1.91
C HIS A 50 -1.54 -1.41 -2.06
N ARG A 51 -0.88 -1.06 -0.96
CA ARG A 51 0.20 -0.07 -0.96
C ARG A 51 1.40 -0.49 -1.82
N GLU A 52 1.78 -1.77 -1.77
CA GLU A 52 2.87 -2.28 -2.63
C GLU A 52 2.51 -2.17 -4.11
N ARG A 53 1.24 -2.38 -4.50
CA ARG A 53 0.80 -2.15 -5.88
C ARG A 53 0.85 -0.68 -6.28
N GLU A 54 0.44 0.23 -5.41
CA GLU A 54 0.49 1.68 -5.71
C GLU A 54 1.94 2.15 -5.91
N GLU A 55 2.88 1.71 -5.08
CA GLU A 55 4.31 2.01 -5.24
C GLU A 55 4.89 1.44 -6.55
N GLU A 56 4.41 0.27 -7.00
CA GLU A 56 4.83 -0.35 -8.27
C GLU A 56 4.28 0.43 -9.49
N PHE A 57 3.03 0.89 -9.45
CA PHE A 57 2.46 1.72 -10.51
C PHE A 57 3.15 3.09 -10.61
N GLU A 58 3.42 3.75 -9.49
CA GLU A 58 4.07 5.07 -9.47
C GLU A 58 5.50 5.02 -10.05
N MET A 59 6.23 3.91 -9.87
CA MET A 59 7.54 3.71 -10.51
C MET A 59 7.44 3.39 -12.01
N THR A 60 6.33 2.81 -12.46
CA THR A 60 6.17 2.44 -13.88
C THR A 60 5.83 3.66 -14.73
N ASP A 61 4.95 4.55 -14.23
CA ASP A 61 4.57 5.78 -14.92
C ASP A 61 5.76 6.77 -15.04
N LEU A 62 6.60 6.88 -14.00
CA LEU A 62 7.81 7.72 -14.05
C LEU A 62 8.83 7.23 -15.08
N ASN A 63 8.89 5.92 -15.34
CA ASN A 63 9.82 5.34 -16.31
C ASN A 63 9.33 5.49 -17.76
N GLU A 64 8.01 5.55 -17.98
CA GLU A 64 7.44 5.84 -19.30
C GLU A 64 7.61 7.33 -19.69
N GLU A 65 7.54 8.26 -18.73
CA GLU A 65 7.75 9.69 -19.02
C GLU A 65 9.23 10.05 -19.33
N GLU A 66 10.20 9.33 -18.78
CA GLU A 66 11.63 9.55 -19.12
C GLU A 66 12.01 8.97 -20.49
N SER A 67 11.39 7.87 -20.92
CA SER A 67 11.67 7.27 -22.23
C SER A 67 11.03 8.00 -23.42
N THR A 68 10.03 8.85 -23.20
CA THR A 68 9.33 9.56 -24.29
C THR A 68 10.00 10.90 -24.65
N ASN A 69 10.90 11.42 -23.80
CA ASN A 69 11.61 12.69 -24.03
C ASN A 69 12.97 12.57 -24.73
N GLN A 70 13.40 11.37 -25.14
CA GLN A 70 14.69 11.17 -25.83
C GLN A 70 14.63 10.95 -27.35
N THR A 71 13.47 11.08 -28.01
CA THR A 71 13.38 10.91 -29.47
C THR A 71 12.66 12.06 -30.17
N SER A 72 13.29 13.23 -30.24
CA SER A 72 13.13 14.16 -31.37
C SER A 72 14.03 15.40 -31.23
N SER A 73 15.34 15.21 -31.42
CA SER A 73 16.18 16.32 -31.88
C SER A 73 16.35 16.20 -33.40
N PRO A 74 15.56 16.90 -34.23
CA PRO A 74 15.97 17.16 -35.60
C PRO A 74 17.11 18.18 -35.51
N SER A 75 18.33 17.66 -35.54
CA SER A 75 19.56 18.42 -35.75
C SER A 75 19.34 19.45 -36.87
N LYS A 76 19.29 20.73 -36.50
CA LYS A 76 19.44 21.85 -37.42
C LYS A 76 20.77 21.69 -38.16
N ILE A 77 20.75 21.26 -39.41
CA ILE A 77 21.88 21.43 -40.32
C ILE A 77 21.43 22.34 -41.46
N ASN A 78 22.11 23.49 -41.49
CA ASN A 78 21.92 24.66 -42.32
C ASN A 78 21.75 24.37 -43.82
N GLN A 79 20.82 25.13 -44.41
CA GLN A 79 20.95 25.62 -45.77
C GLN A 79 22.30 26.34 -45.95
N LYS A 80 23.10 25.93 -46.94
CA LYS A 80 23.96 26.88 -47.67
C LYS A 80 24.26 26.34 -49.07
N GLU A 81 23.74 27.07 -50.05
CA GLU A 81 24.28 27.35 -51.40
C GLU A 81 25.29 26.36 -52.01
N LEU A 82 24.91 25.76 -53.15
CA LEU A 82 25.57 25.93 -54.47
C LEU A 82 24.80 25.16 -55.55
#